data_AF-A0AAV3AIS8-F1
#
_entry.id   AF-A0AAV3AIS8-F1
#
_cell.length_a   1.000
_cell.length_b   1.000
_cell.length_c   1.000
_cell.angle_alpha   90.00
_cell.angle_beta   90.00
_cell.angle_gamma   90.00
#
_symmetry.space_group_name_H-M   'P 1'
#
loop_
_entity.id
_entity.type
_entity.pdbx_description
1 polymer ?
#
loop_
_entity_poly.entity_id
_entity_poly.type
_entity_poly.pdbx_seq_one_letter_code
_entity_poly.pdbx_strand_id
1 'polypeptide(L)'
;MLKSKSSETVKVVVRCRPMNSKEIASGFEKVVDVDVKLGQISVKIQKGASNELPKTFTFDAVYDCNSKQVELYDETFRPLVDSVLQGFNGTIFAYGQTGTGKTYTMEGIRNDPEKRGVIPNSFEHIFTHISRSQNQQYLVRASYLEIYQEEIRDLLSKDQSKRLELKERPDTGIYVKDLSSFVTKSVKEIEHVMNVGNQNRSVGATNMNEHSSRSHAIFMITIECSEVGLDGENHIRVGKLNLVDLAGSERQAKTGAQGERLKEATKINLSLSALGNVISALVDGRSTHIPYRDSKLTRLLQDSLGGNAKTVMVANLGPASYNVEESLTTLRYANRAKNIKNKPRVNEDPKDALLREFQEEIARLKAQLEKRVVGKRHRRGRRRPGVDGAGDDDEDGDSFEGEEDGDDKDYWREQQEKLETEKRAIIEDHSLVADEKQKLVREKEKKMDDLRREKEAMEMLTAKVKAMESKLLVGGKNIVDHTNEQQKILEQKRQEIAEQKRREREMQQEVDNRDEETLELKETYSSLQQEVDIKTKKLKKVNSGGNLDVTF
;
A
#
# COMPACT_ATOMS: atom_id res chain seq x y z
N MET A 1 16.20 -18.36 17.80
CA MET A 1 15.04 -17.56 17.37
C MET A 1 13.98 -18.45 16.77
N LEU A 2 12.88 -18.67 17.48
CA LEU A 2 11.68 -19.36 16.97
C LEU A 2 11.05 -18.46 15.91
N LYS A 3 11.28 -18.73 14.61
CA LYS A 3 10.51 -18.10 13.52
C LYS A 3 9.05 -18.50 13.73
N SER A 4 8.20 -17.58 14.21
CA SER A 4 6.77 -17.80 14.25
C SER A 4 6.28 -17.95 12.81
N LYS A 5 6.12 -19.19 12.35
CA LYS A 5 5.38 -19.51 11.12
C LYS A 5 3.88 -19.31 11.39
N SER A 6 3.45 -18.12 11.82
CA SER A 6 2.03 -17.84 12.00
C SER A 6 1.41 -17.63 10.62
N SER A 7 0.71 -18.65 10.13
CA SER A 7 -0.23 -18.47 9.02
C SER A 7 -1.33 -17.52 9.47
N GLU A 8 -1.64 -16.52 8.65
CA GLU A 8 -2.73 -15.57 8.88
C GLU A 8 -3.84 -15.86 7.87
N THR A 9 -5.10 -15.86 8.30
CA THR A 9 -6.23 -16.01 7.38
C THR A 9 -6.54 -14.71 6.63
N VAL A 10 -7.07 -14.81 5.42
CA VAL A 10 -7.63 -13.64 4.72
C VAL A 10 -8.79 -13.11 5.55
N LYS A 11 -8.73 -11.82 5.92
CA LYS A 11 -9.83 -11.15 6.61
C LYS A 11 -10.93 -10.82 5.62
N VAL A 12 -12.16 -11.13 5.96
CA VAL A 12 -13.33 -10.90 5.11
C VAL A 12 -14.35 -10.10 5.89
N VAL A 13 -14.67 -8.93 5.36
CA VAL A 13 -15.74 -8.07 5.89
C VAL A 13 -16.83 -7.90 4.85
N VAL A 14 -18.06 -7.73 5.32
CA VAL A 14 -19.21 -7.54 4.43
C VAL A 14 -19.85 -6.19 4.69
N ARG A 15 -20.17 -5.47 3.61
CA ARG A 15 -20.80 -4.16 3.68
C ARG A 15 -22.08 -4.12 2.87
N CYS A 16 -23.20 -3.90 3.56
CA CYS A 16 -24.51 -3.72 2.94
C CYS A 16 -24.83 -2.22 2.84
N ARG A 17 -25.00 -1.70 1.62
CA ARG A 17 -25.37 -0.28 1.43
C ARG A 17 -26.84 -0.02 1.77
N PRO A 18 -27.27 1.24 1.94
CA PRO A 18 -28.70 1.59 1.96
C PRO A 18 -29.42 1.20 0.66
N MET A 19 -30.75 1.04 0.72
CA MET A 19 -31.60 0.95 -0.47
C MET A 19 -31.45 2.24 -1.28
N ASN A 20 -31.28 2.12 -2.60
CA ASN A 20 -31.16 3.28 -3.48
C ASN A 20 -32.55 3.76 -3.95
N SER A 21 -32.63 4.99 -4.47
CA SER A 21 -33.90 5.60 -4.89
C SER A 21 -34.64 4.81 -5.96
N LYS A 22 -33.92 4.13 -6.87
CA LYS A 22 -34.54 3.28 -7.90
C LYS A 22 -35.15 2.02 -7.28
N GLU A 23 -34.46 1.39 -6.34
CA GLU A 23 -34.96 0.20 -5.64
C GLU A 23 -36.21 0.50 -4.83
N ILE A 24 -36.24 1.66 -4.15
CA ILE A 24 -37.41 2.13 -3.41
C ILE A 24 -38.56 2.45 -4.36
N ALA A 25 -38.30 3.17 -5.45
CA ALA A 25 -39.32 3.53 -6.44
C ALA A 25 -39.92 2.31 -7.16
N SER A 26 -39.13 1.25 -7.36
CA SER A 26 -39.58 -0.02 -7.92
C SER A 26 -40.29 -0.94 -6.90
N GLY A 27 -40.42 -0.52 -5.64
CA GLY A 27 -41.13 -1.29 -4.61
C GLY A 27 -40.42 -2.57 -4.18
N PHE A 28 -39.09 -2.67 -4.35
CA PHE A 28 -38.36 -3.84 -3.88
C PHE A 28 -38.26 -3.87 -2.35
N GLU A 29 -38.41 -5.05 -1.77
CA GLU A 29 -38.30 -5.25 -0.32
C GLU A 29 -36.83 -5.36 0.13
N LYS A 30 -36.56 -4.97 1.38
CA LYS A 30 -35.27 -5.22 2.05
C LYS A 30 -35.22 -6.67 2.54
N VAL A 31 -34.29 -7.45 1.99
CA VAL A 31 -34.14 -8.90 2.26
C VAL A 31 -32.86 -9.26 2.98
N VAL A 32 -31.92 -8.32 3.11
CA VAL A 32 -30.66 -8.50 3.83
C VAL A 32 -30.79 -7.85 5.20
N ASP A 33 -30.59 -8.64 6.24
CA ASP A 33 -30.49 -8.20 7.62
C ASP A 33 -29.05 -8.34 8.11
N VAL A 34 -28.58 -7.35 8.89
CA VAL A 34 -27.18 -7.23 9.30
C VAL A 34 -27.11 -7.09 10.80
N ASP A 35 -26.56 -8.09 11.47
CA ASP A 35 -26.25 -8.03 12.89
C ASP A 35 -24.77 -7.64 13.07
N VAL A 36 -24.55 -6.34 13.30
CA VAL A 36 -23.21 -5.76 13.49
C VAL A 36 -22.56 -6.27 14.79
N LYS A 37 -23.34 -6.62 15.81
CA LYS A 37 -22.80 -7.11 17.08
C LYS A 37 -22.25 -8.51 16.93
N LEU A 38 -22.99 -9.38 16.24
CA LEU A 38 -22.61 -10.77 16.02
C LEU A 38 -21.73 -10.98 14.79
N GLY A 39 -21.47 -9.95 13.98
CA GLY A 39 -20.72 -10.14 12.73
C GLY A 39 -21.49 -11.00 11.72
N GLN A 40 -22.82 -11.01 11.78
CA GLN A 40 -23.68 -11.90 11.01
C GLN A 40 -24.50 -11.16 9.95
N ILE A 41 -24.72 -11.81 8.82
CA ILE A 41 -25.64 -11.35 7.77
C ILE A 41 -26.62 -12.47 7.42
N SER A 42 -27.90 -12.12 7.44
CA SER A 42 -29.01 -13.01 7.14
C SER A 42 -29.73 -12.56 5.87
N VAL A 43 -29.87 -13.46 4.91
CA VAL A 43 -30.59 -13.19 3.65
C VAL A 43 -31.89 -13.97 3.64
N LYS A 44 -33.02 -13.26 3.56
CA LYS A 44 -34.35 -13.84 3.39
C LYS A 44 -34.52 -14.31 1.95
N ILE A 45 -34.91 -15.58 1.79
CA ILE A 45 -35.16 -16.19 0.47
C ILE A 45 -36.66 -16.32 0.29
N GLN A 46 -37.24 -15.47 -0.56
CA GLN A 46 -38.63 -15.62 -0.99
C GLN A 46 -38.69 -16.50 -2.23
N LYS A 47 -39.19 -17.73 -2.10
CA LYS A 47 -39.55 -18.60 -3.21
C LYS A 47 -41.00 -19.09 -3.04
N GLY A 48 -41.95 -18.38 -3.65
CA GLY A 48 -43.37 -18.76 -3.63
C GLY A 48 -44.03 -18.58 -2.26
N ALA A 49 -45.04 -19.41 -1.96
CA ALA A 49 -45.84 -19.35 -0.73
C ALA A 49 -45.16 -19.95 0.52
N SER A 50 -43.95 -20.52 0.39
CA SER A 50 -43.18 -21.07 1.49
C SER A 50 -41.96 -20.19 1.77
N ASN A 51 -41.90 -19.59 2.97
CA ASN A 51 -40.68 -18.95 3.46
C ASN A 51 -39.65 -20.03 3.79
N GLU A 52 -38.59 -20.15 2.98
CA GLU A 52 -37.37 -20.87 3.39
C GLU A 52 -36.73 -20.14 4.58
N LEU A 53 -36.09 -20.90 5.46
CA LEU A 53 -35.30 -20.32 6.55
C LEU A 53 -34.25 -19.36 5.98
N PRO A 54 -34.06 -18.17 6.59
CA PRO A 54 -33.03 -17.23 6.19
C PRO A 54 -31.65 -17.91 6.18
N LYS A 55 -30.81 -17.56 5.20
CA LYS A 55 -29.42 -18.02 5.17
C LYS A 55 -28.54 -17.02 5.90
N THR A 56 -27.98 -17.46 7.02
CA THR A 56 -27.10 -16.68 7.88
C THR A 56 -25.63 -17.00 7.61
N PHE A 57 -24.78 -15.99 7.61
CA PHE A 57 -23.34 -16.09 7.41
C PHE A 57 -22.60 -15.23 8.43
N THR A 58 -21.50 -15.75 8.99
CA THR A 58 -20.65 -15.03 9.97
C THR A 58 -19.30 -14.66 9.35
N PHE A 59 -18.86 -13.43 9.58
CA PHE A 59 -17.62 -12.84 9.05
C PHE A 59 -16.80 -12.14 10.13
N ASP A 60 -15.58 -11.71 9.80
CA ASP A 60 -14.71 -10.98 10.74
C ASP A 60 -15.35 -9.67 11.21
N ALA A 61 -16.03 -8.97 10.30
CA ALA A 61 -16.89 -7.83 10.59
C ALA A 61 -17.99 -7.66 9.54
N VAL A 62 -19.11 -7.08 9.94
CA VAL A 62 -20.21 -6.73 9.03
C VAL A 62 -20.63 -5.29 9.26
N TYR A 63 -20.98 -4.61 8.17
CA TYR A 63 -21.31 -3.20 8.14
C TYR A 63 -22.67 -3.01 7.50
N ASP A 64 -23.57 -2.37 8.26
CA ASP A 64 -24.94 -2.08 7.85
C ASP A 64 -25.04 -0.77 7.03
N CYS A 65 -26.27 -0.35 6.74
CA CYS A 65 -26.53 0.87 5.98
C CYS A 65 -26.12 2.17 6.69
N ASN A 66 -25.91 2.13 8.01
CA ASN A 66 -25.56 3.30 8.82
C ASN A 66 -24.05 3.43 9.04
N SER A 67 -23.29 2.37 8.72
CA SER A 67 -21.86 2.29 8.94
C SER A 67 -21.08 3.33 8.13
N LYS A 68 -20.25 4.12 8.81
CA LYS A 68 -19.48 5.23 8.21
C LYS A 68 -18.18 4.75 7.58
N GLN A 69 -17.64 5.54 6.65
CA GLN A 69 -16.35 5.21 6.00
C GLN A 69 -15.19 5.20 6.99
N VAL A 70 -15.18 6.16 7.92
CA VAL A 70 -14.11 6.29 8.93
C VAL A 70 -14.10 5.10 9.89
N GLU A 71 -15.28 4.60 10.28
CA GLU A 71 -15.41 3.43 11.16
C GLU A 71 -14.87 2.18 10.47
N LEU A 72 -15.26 1.97 9.21
CA LEU A 72 -14.75 0.89 8.37
C LEU A 72 -13.22 0.95 8.21
N TYR A 73 -12.68 2.16 8.04
CA TYR A 73 -11.23 2.37 7.92
C TYR A 73 -10.49 2.06 9.22
N ASP A 74 -10.92 2.65 10.34
CA ASP A 74 -10.24 2.51 11.63
C ASP A 74 -10.31 1.07 12.16
N GLU A 75 -11.43 0.36 11.96
CA GLU A 75 -11.60 -1.03 12.44
C GLU A 75 -10.90 -2.06 11.54
N THR A 76 -11.05 -1.95 10.21
CA THR A 76 -10.63 -3.02 9.28
C THR A 76 -9.33 -2.70 8.55
N PHE A 77 -9.18 -1.49 8.01
CA PHE A 77 -8.12 -1.19 7.04
C PHE A 77 -6.85 -0.64 7.69
N ARG A 78 -6.97 0.15 8.76
CA ARG A 78 -5.85 0.76 9.47
C ARG A 78 -4.78 -0.26 9.89
N PRO A 79 -5.10 -1.42 10.52
CA PRO A 79 -4.08 -2.41 10.89
C PRO A 79 -3.33 -3.01 9.71
N LEU A 80 -3.97 -3.09 8.54
CA LEU A 80 -3.31 -3.55 7.31
C LEU A 80 -2.35 -2.49 6.79
N VAL A 81 -2.76 -1.22 6.75
CA VAL A 81 -1.89 -0.10 6.33
C VAL A 81 -0.69 0.05 7.29
N ASP A 82 -0.91 -0.10 8.59
CA ASP A 82 0.16 -0.15 9.60
C ASP A 82 1.18 -1.26 9.31
N SER A 83 0.68 -2.45 8.92
CA SER A 83 1.55 -3.56 8.53
C SER A 83 2.36 -3.25 7.28
N VAL A 84 1.78 -2.54 6.29
CA VAL A 84 2.54 -2.13 5.09
C VAL A 84 3.63 -1.12 5.43
N LEU A 85 3.36 -0.17 6.33
CA LEU A 85 4.37 0.78 6.81
C LEU A 85 5.54 0.08 7.52
N GLN A 86 5.30 -1.09 8.11
CA GLN A 86 6.33 -1.96 8.70
C GLN A 86 7.06 -2.85 7.67
N GLY A 87 6.69 -2.81 6.38
CA GLY A 87 7.35 -3.56 5.32
C GLY A 87 6.66 -4.88 4.91
N PHE A 88 5.43 -5.13 5.35
CA PHE A 88 4.63 -6.24 4.81
C PHE A 88 3.99 -5.87 3.46
N ASN A 89 3.67 -6.88 2.66
CA ASN A 89 2.72 -6.69 1.55
C ASN A 89 1.29 -6.72 2.10
N GLY A 90 0.45 -5.82 1.61
CA GLY A 90 -0.95 -5.68 1.98
C GLY A 90 -1.84 -5.57 0.74
N THR A 91 -2.99 -6.23 0.75
CA THR A 91 -3.98 -6.11 -0.33
C THR A 91 -5.37 -5.89 0.25
N ILE A 92 -6.06 -4.86 -0.23
CA ILE A 92 -7.48 -4.62 0.05
C ILE A 92 -8.21 -4.69 -1.28
N PHE A 93 -9.20 -5.58 -1.40
CA PHE A 93 -10.01 -5.67 -2.61
C PHE A 93 -11.50 -5.65 -2.33
N ALA A 94 -12.23 -4.85 -3.12
CA ALA A 94 -13.68 -4.79 -3.07
C ALA A 94 -14.31 -5.72 -4.12
N TYR A 95 -15.26 -6.54 -3.69
CA TYR A 95 -15.92 -7.56 -4.51
C TYR A 95 -17.43 -7.52 -4.34
N GLY A 96 -18.18 -7.70 -5.43
CA GLY A 96 -19.64 -7.73 -5.41
C GLY A 96 -20.25 -7.28 -6.73
N GLN A 97 -21.57 -7.32 -6.82
CA GLN A 97 -22.31 -6.91 -8.01
C GLN A 97 -22.10 -5.41 -8.33
N THR A 98 -22.26 -5.02 -9.58
CA THR A 98 -22.29 -3.61 -9.98
C THR A 98 -23.34 -2.83 -9.20
N GLY A 99 -22.96 -1.64 -8.71
CA GLY A 99 -23.86 -0.80 -7.93
C GLY A 99 -24.04 -1.20 -6.46
N THR A 100 -23.31 -2.19 -5.94
CA THR A 100 -23.36 -2.54 -4.49
C THR A 100 -22.45 -1.67 -3.62
N GLY A 101 -21.59 -0.84 -4.21
CA GLY A 101 -20.75 0.11 -3.47
C GLY A 101 -19.26 -0.22 -3.40
N LYS A 102 -18.72 -1.02 -4.33
CA LYS A 102 -17.27 -1.30 -4.44
C LYS A 102 -16.44 -0.02 -4.55
N THR A 103 -16.64 0.75 -5.62
CA THR A 103 -15.97 2.04 -5.84
C THR A 103 -16.26 3.06 -4.73
N TYR A 104 -17.48 3.06 -4.15
CA TYR A 104 -17.78 3.91 -2.98
C TYR A 104 -16.95 3.52 -1.75
N THR A 105 -16.67 2.23 -1.56
CA THR A 105 -15.80 1.78 -0.47
C THR A 105 -14.34 2.09 -0.75
N MET A 106 -13.88 1.86 -1.98
CA MET A 106 -12.49 2.08 -2.39
C MET A 106 -12.13 3.56 -2.45
N GLU A 107 -12.88 4.35 -3.19
CA GLU A 107 -12.60 5.77 -3.44
C GLU A 107 -13.50 6.71 -2.63
N GLY A 108 -14.78 6.38 -2.53
CA GLY A 108 -15.78 7.21 -1.84
C GLY A 108 -16.02 8.55 -2.54
N ILE A 109 -16.36 9.58 -1.78
CA ILE A 109 -16.55 10.94 -2.28
C ILE A 109 -15.35 11.78 -1.85
N ARG A 110 -14.47 12.11 -2.80
CA ARG A 110 -13.17 12.76 -2.52
C ARG A 110 -13.27 14.08 -1.75
N ASN A 111 -14.26 14.90 -2.13
CA ASN A 111 -14.46 16.25 -1.59
C ASN A 111 -15.21 16.27 -0.25
N ASP A 112 -15.67 15.12 0.24
CA ASP A 112 -16.41 14.99 1.49
C ASP A 112 -15.59 14.14 2.48
N PRO A 113 -14.93 14.75 3.47
CA PRO A 113 -14.09 14.04 4.43
C PRO A 113 -14.77 12.86 5.13
N GLU A 114 -16.08 12.95 5.39
CA GLU A 114 -16.84 11.88 6.05
C GLU A 114 -17.14 10.69 5.11
N LYS A 115 -17.09 10.93 3.80
CA LYS A 115 -17.45 9.96 2.75
C LYS A 115 -16.27 9.50 1.91
N ARG A 116 -15.04 9.94 2.21
CA ARG A 116 -13.80 9.43 1.61
C ARG A 116 -13.66 7.91 1.82
N GLY A 117 -13.26 7.19 0.78
CA GLY A 117 -13.06 5.74 0.82
C GLY A 117 -11.71 5.32 1.40
N VAL A 118 -11.38 4.03 1.31
CA VAL A 118 -10.13 3.49 1.87
C VAL A 118 -8.87 4.01 1.18
N ILE A 119 -8.92 4.30 -0.13
CA ILE A 119 -7.77 4.81 -0.88
C ILE A 119 -7.34 6.19 -0.34
N PRO A 120 -8.18 7.25 -0.38
CA PRO A 120 -7.77 8.56 0.13
C PRO A 120 -7.47 8.55 1.64
N ASN A 121 -8.19 7.77 2.45
CA ASN A 121 -7.85 7.64 3.87
C ASN A 121 -6.50 6.97 4.09
N SER A 122 -6.09 6.03 3.23
CA SER A 122 -4.74 5.42 3.31
C SER A 122 -3.64 6.40 2.95
N PHE A 123 -3.87 7.34 2.04
CA PHE A 123 -2.91 8.41 1.73
C PHE A 123 -2.64 9.27 2.97
N GLU A 124 -3.70 9.79 3.59
CA GLU A 124 -3.58 10.61 4.82
C GLU A 124 -2.85 9.85 5.92
N HIS A 125 -3.22 8.59 6.13
CA HIS A 125 -2.58 7.75 7.14
C HIS A 125 -1.08 7.53 6.87
N ILE A 126 -0.70 7.15 5.64
CA ILE A 126 0.70 6.92 5.26
C ILE A 126 1.53 8.18 5.46
N PHE A 127 1.11 9.32 4.92
CA PHE A 127 1.89 10.56 5.00
C PHE A 127 1.90 11.16 6.41
N THR A 128 0.85 10.95 7.21
CA THR A 128 0.83 11.32 8.63
C THR A 128 1.78 10.45 9.45
N HIS A 129 1.87 9.16 9.14
CA HIS A 129 2.84 8.28 9.79
C HIS A 129 4.28 8.72 9.45
N ILE A 130 4.56 8.99 8.18
CA ILE A 130 5.88 9.44 7.71
C ILE A 130 6.25 10.79 8.32
N SER A 131 5.33 11.73 8.49
CA SER A 131 5.66 13.03 9.11
C SER A 131 5.99 12.91 10.60
N ARG A 132 5.45 11.88 11.28
CA ARG A 132 5.60 11.62 12.72
C ARG A 132 6.75 10.69 13.07
N SER A 133 7.26 9.91 12.13
CA SER A 133 8.42 9.06 12.38
C SER A 133 9.66 9.90 12.67
N GLN A 134 10.58 9.35 13.46
CA GLN A 134 11.87 9.96 13.75
C GLN A 134 12.96 8.99 13.29
N ASN A 135 14.09 9.53 12.81
CA ASN A 135 15.25 8.75 12.39
C ASN A 135 14.97 7.70 11.30
N GLN A 136 13.93 7.92 10.49
CA GLN A 136 13.54 7.05 9.38
C GLN A 136 13.42 7.85 8.09
N GLN A 137 13.90 7.27 6.99
CA GLN A 137 13.76 7.82 5.65
C GLN A 137 12.77 6.98 4.84
N TYR A 138 11.86 7.65 4.15
CA TYR A 138 10.83 7.01 3.36
C TYR A 138 10.89 7.43 1.89
N LEU A 139 10.56 6.49 1.01
CA LEU A 139 10.28 6.73 -0.40
C LEU A 139 8.93 6.10 -0.75
N VAL A 140 7.96 6.93 -1.08
CA VAL A 140 6.62 6.49 -1.48
C VAL A 140 6.47 6.62 -2.99
N ARG A 141 6.02 5.54 -3.63
CA ARG A 141 5.71 5.50 -5.05
C ARG A 141 4.31 4.99 -5.30
N ALA A 142 3.64 5.55 -6.30
CA ALA A 142 2.32 5.12 -6.74
C ALA A 142 2.35 4.65 -8.19
N SER A 143 1.65 3.55 -8.45
CA SER A 143 1.37 3.03 -9.78
C SER A 143 -0.13 2.74 -9.89
N TYR A 144 -0.72 2.94 -11.06
CA TYR A 144 -2.14 2.72 -11.24
C TYR A 144 -2.41 2.05 -12.58
N LEU A 145 -3.07 0.90 -12.54
CA LEU A 145 -3.36 0.11 -13.74
C LEU A 145 -4.80 -0.34 -13.78
N GLU A 146 -5.20 -0.74 -14.99
CA GLU A 146 -6.48 -1.33 -15.28
C GLU A 146 -6.29 -2.66 -16.00
N ILE A 147 -7.09 -3.66 -15.63
CA ILE A 147 -7.22 -4.93 -16.35
C ILE A 147 -8.59 -4.93 -17.02
N TYR A 148 -8.58 -4.93 -18.35
CA TYR A 148 -9.79 -4.99 -19.16
C TYR A 148 -9.58 -5.97 -20.32
N GLN A 149 -10.52 -6.91 -20.49
CA GLN A 149 -10.43 -7.97 -21.50
C GLN A 149 -9.13 -8.80 -21.47
N GLU A 150 -8.59 -9.08 -20.26
CA GLU A 150 -7.29 -9.75 -20.03
C GLU A 150 -6.06 -9.00 -20.56
N GLU A 151 -6.21 -7.72 -20.86
CA GLU A 151 -5.10 -6.81 -21.18
C GLU A 151 -4.83 -5.86 -20.01
N ILE A 152 -3.55 -5.59 -19.76
CA ILE A 152 -3.12 -4.65 -18.73
C ILE A 152 -2.81 -3.30 -19.39
N ARG A 153 -3.43 -2.24 -18.88
CA ARG A 153 -3.21 -0.87 -19.30
C ARG A 153 -2.70 -0.04 -18.13
N ASP A 154 -1.70 0.78 -18.42
CA ASP A 154 -1.17 1.76 -17.47
C ASP A 154 -2.02 3.03 -17.49
N LEU A 155 -2.68 3.35 -16.38
CA LEU A 155 -3.55 4.52 -16.27
C LEU A 155 -2.75 5.81 -16.09
N LEU A 156 -1.44 5.76 -15.83
CA LEU A 156 -0.58 6.93 -15.61
C LEU A 156 0.38 7.20 -16.78
N SER A 157 0.48 6.27 -17.73
CA SER A 157 1.24 6.45 -18.96
C SER A 157 0.67 7.55 -19.86
N LYS A 158 1.51 8.25 -20.62
CA LYS A 158 1.03 9.15 -21.69
C LYS A 158 0.46 8.38 -22.87
N ASP A 159 1.06 7.23 -23.18
CA ASP A 159 0.57 6.33 -24.20
C ASP A 159 -0.40 5.32 -23.57
N GLN A 160 -1.68 5.55 -23.85
CA GLN A 160 -2.80 4.76 -23.38
C GLN A 160 -3.15 3.58 -24.32
N SER A 161 -2.47 3.47 -25.47
CA SER A 161 -2.64 2.37 -26.42
C SER A 161 -1.76 1.16 -26.07
N LYS A 162 -0.60 1.39 -25.43
CA LYS A 162 0.33 0.34 -25.02
C LYS A 162 -0.34 -0.67 -24.08
N ARG A 163 -0.12 -1.96 -24.36
CA ARG A 163 -0.50 -3.08 -23.47
C ARG A 163 0.73 -3.61 -22.77
N LEU A 164 0.58 -3.86 -21.46
CA LEU A 164 1.68 -4.31 -20.62
C LEU A 164 1.62 -5.82 -20.37
N GLU A 165 2.80 -6.41 -20.15
CA GLU A 165 2.95 -7.84 -19.91
C GLU A 165 3.33 -8.14 -18.46
N LEU A 166 2.86 -9.28 -17.96
CA LEU A 166 3.27 -9.82 -16.66
C LEU A 166 4.57 -10.60 -16.80
N LYS A 167 5.49 -10.32 -15.87
CA LYS A 167 6.72 -11.07 -15.68
C LYS A 167 6.81 -11.57 -14.24
N GLU A 168 7.69 -12.53 -14.03
CA GLU A 168 7.95 -13.15 -12.74
C GLU A 168 9.46 -13.13 -12.51
N ARG A 169 9.88 -12.70 -11.33
CA ARG A 169 11.25 -12.87 -10.86
C ARG A 169 11.25 -13.67 -9.55
N PRO A 170 12.30 -14.45 -9.27
CA PRO A 170 12.37 -15.26 -8.04
C PRO A 170 12.36 -14.45 -6.75
N ASP A 171 12.85 -13.20 -6.79
CA ASP A 171 13.02 -12.30 -5.64
C ASP A 171 11.76 -11.48 -5.33
N THR A 172 11.16 -10.89 -6.34
CA THR A 172 10.12 -9.86 -6.26
C THR A 172 8.72 -10.41 -6.57
N GLY A 173 8.64 -11.64 -7.07
CA GLY A 173 7.40 -12.29 -7.47
C GLY A 173 6.89 -11.80 -8.83
N ILE A 174 5.57 -11.74 -8.97
CA ILE A 174 4.92 -11.31 -10.21
C ILE A 174 4.85 -9.78 -10.26
N TYR A 175 5.27 -9.21 -11.39
CA TYR A 175 5.24 -7.76 -11.62
C TYR A 175 4.84 -7.45 -13.07
N VAL A 176 4.39 -6.22 -13.29
CA VAL A 176 4.05 -5.70 -14.62
C VAL A 176 5.28 -5.03 -15.21
N LYS A 177 5.76 -5.51 -16.35
CA LYS A 177 6.91 -4.91 -17.03
C LYS A 177 6.54 -3.53 -17.59
N ASP A 178 7.44 -2.56 -17.44
CA ASP A 178 7.31 -1.18 -17.95
C ASP A 178 6.09 -0.42 -17.38
N LEU A 179 5.55 -0.84 -16.23
CA LEU A 179 4.52 -0.09 -15.54
C LEU A 179 5.12 1.19 -14.95
N SER A 180 4.49 2.34 -15.24
CA SER A 180 4.94 3.61 -14.71
C SER A 180 4.74 3.69 -13.20
N SER A 181 5.68 4.38 -12.54
CA SER A 181 5.68 4.57 -11.09
C SER A 181 6.10 6.00 -10.79
N PHE A 182 5.31 6.70 -10.00
CA PHE A 182 5.51 8.12 -9.67
C PHE A 182 5.88 8.25 -8.21
N VAL A 183 6.98 8.96 -7.93
CA VAL A 183 7.36 9.33 -6.57
C VAL A 183 6.42 10.41 -6.07
N THR A 184 5.84 10.22 -4.89
CA THR A 184 4.87 11.14 -4.28
C THR A 184 5.34 11.56 -2.90
N LYS A 185 5.37 12.87 -2.64
CA LYS A 185 5.95 13.46 -1.43
C LYS A 185 4.91 14.01 -0.46
N SER A 186 3.66 14.07 -0.88
CA SER A 186 2.56 14.56 -0.06
C SER A 186 1.25 13.91 -0.48
N VAL A 187 0.24 14.03 0.39
CA VAL A 187 -1.14 13.59 0.11
C VAL A 187 -1.64 14.21 -1.21
N LYS A 188 -1.41 15.52 -1.42
CA LYS A 188 -1.83 16.22 -2.64
C LYS A 188 -1.21 15.64 -3.91
N GLU A 189 0.05 15.23 -3.86
CA GLU A 189 0.74 14.63 -5.02
C GLU A 189 0.18 13.25 -5.36
N ILE A 190 -0.04 12.39 -4.37
CA ILE A 190 -0.61 11.05 -4.63
C ILE A 190 -2.09 11.13 -5.04
N GLU A 191 -2.85 12.07 -4.48
CA GLU A 191 -4.22 12.38 -4.94
C GLU A 191 -4.21 12.85 -6.40
N HIS A 192 -3.24 13.69 -6.80
CA HIS A 192 -3.09 14.10 -8.19
C HIS A 192 -2.80 12.90 -9.11
N VAL A 193 -1.91 11.98 -8.71
CA VAL A 193 -1.65 10.74 -9.46
C VAL A 193 -2.93 9.92 -9.64
N MET A 194 -3.72 9.75 -8.57
CA MET A 194 -5.02 9.08 -8.64
C MET A 194 -6.01 9.80 -9.57
N ASN A 195 -6.05 11.13 -9.54
CA ASN A 195 -6.92 11.95 -10.38
C ASN A 195 -6.59 11.79 -11.87
N VAL A 196 -5.30 11.82 -12.22
CA VAL A 196 -4.82 11.60 -13.60
C VAL A 196 -5.23 10.21 -14.08
N GLY A 197 -5.00 9.17 -13.28
CA GLY A 197 -5.38 7.81 -13.67
C GLY A 197 -6.88 7.61 -13.82
N ASN A 198 -7.69 8.22 -12.94
CA ASN A 198 -9.14 8.17 -13.05
C ASN A 198 -9.66 8.94 -14.27
N GLN A 199 -9.05 10.07 -14.65
CA GLN A 199 -9.38 10.77 -15.89
C GLN A 199 -9.08 9.90 -17.12
N ASN A 200 -7.91 9.25 -17.16
CA ASN A 200 -7.54 8.35 -18.25
C ASN A 200 -8.46 7.13 -18.35
N ARG A 201 -8.91 6.62 -17.20
CA ARG A 201 -9.91 5.54 -17.10
C ARG A 201 -11.26 5.99 -17.66
N SER A 202 -11.74 7.18 -17.29
CA SER A 202 -13.01 7.73 -17.79
C SER A 202 -13.00 8.00 -19.30
N VAL A 203 -11.89 8.49 -19.87
CA VAL A 203 -11.75 8.67 -21.33
C VAL A 203 -11.83 7.32 -22.07
N GLY A 204 -11.28 6.26 -21.47
CA GLY A 204 -11.49 4.89 -21.95
C GLY A 204 -12.97 4.49 -21.95
N ALA A 205 -13.70 4.86 -20.89
CA ALA A 205 -15.12 4.55 -20.72
C ALA A 205 -16.06 5.28 -21.68
N THR A 206 -15.76 6.53 -22.05
CA THR A 206 -16.59 7.30 -22.98
C THR A 206 -16.41 6.85 -24.43
N ASN A 207 -15.20 6.39 -24.80
CA ASN A 207 -14.94 5.86 -26.14
C ASN A 207 -15.50 4.44 -26.34
N MET A 208 -15.79 3.71 -25.25
CA MET A 208 -16.36 2.36 -25.26
C MET A 208 -17.29 2.18 -24.04
N ASN A 209 -18.59 2.43 -24.22
CA ASN A 209 -19.73 2.20 -23.29
C ASN A 209 -19.41 1.71 -21.85
N GLU A 210 -19.79 2.49 -20.83
CA GLU A 210 -19.89 2.12 -19.39
C GLU A 210 -18.85 1.10 -18.87
N HIS A 211 -17.56 1.48 -18.96
CA HIS A 211 -16.40 0.60 -18.74
C HIS A 211 -16.03 0.33 -17.27
N SER A 212 -16.43 1.18 -16.31
CA SER A 212 -15.93 1.08 -14.93
C SER A 212 -16.44 -0.16 -14.17
N SER A 213 -17.62 -0.68 -14.53
CA SER A 213 -18.19 -1.92 -13.97
C SER A 213 -17.56 -3.18 -14.57
N ARG A 214 -16.77 -3.04 -15.63
CA ARG A 214 -16.30 -4.11 -16.52
C ARG A 214 -14.79 -4.31 -16.51
N SER A 215 -14.08 -3.41 -15.85
CA SER A 215 -12.63 -3.42 -15.70
C SER A 215 -12.25 -3.60 -14.23
N HIS A 216 -11.12 -4.23 -13.93
CA HIS A 216 -10.52 -4.18 -12.59
C HIS A 216 -9.53 -3.03 -12.52
N ALA A 217 -9.60 -2.21 -11.49
CA ALA A 217 -8.63 -1.15 -11.24
C ALA A 217 -7.76 -1.51 -10.03
N ILE A 218 -6.44 -1.37 -10.16
CA ILE A 218 -5.48 -1.69 -9.10
C ILE A 218 -4.57 -0.49 -8.89
N PHE A 219 -4.78 0.21 -7.78
CA PHE A 219 -3.90 1.28 -7.32
C PHE A 219 -2.86 0.68 -6.37
N MET A 220 -1.58 0.83 -6.69
CA MET A 220 -0.48 0.24 -5.93
C MET A 220 0.36 1.33 -5.31
N ILE A 221 0.57 1.24 -4.00
CA ILE A 221 1.47 2.11 -3.24
C ILE A 221 2.65 1.27 -2.78
N THR A 222 3.86 1.63 -3.19
CA THR A 222 5.10 1.02 -2.69
C THR A 222 5.75 2.00 -1.72
N ILE A 223 6.01 1.53 -0.50
CA ILE A 223 6.62 2.29 0.58
C ILE A 223 7.95 1.62 0.91
N GLU A 224 9.05 2.32 0.65
CA GLU A 224 10.37 1.90 1.10
C GLU A 224 10.74 2.71 2.33
N CYS A 225 11.20 2.05 3.38
CA CYS A 225 11.62 2.63 4.63
C CYS A 225 13.07 2.22 4.92
N SER A 226 13.92 3.18 5.23
CA SER A 226 15.30 3.00 5.66
C SER A 226 15.43 3.50 7.10
N GLU A 227 15.99 2.65 7.95
CA GLU A 227 16.14 2.85 9.38
C GLU A 227 17.53 2.35 9.80
N VAL A 228 18.24 3.14 10.60
CA VAL A 228 19.47 2.67 11.24
C VAL A 228 19.08 1.82 12.44
N GLY A 229 19.42 0.54 12.38
CA GLY A 229 19.17 -0.42 13.45
C GLY A 229 20.04 -0.17 14.67
N LEU A 230 19.77 -0.90 15.75
CA LEU A 230 20.58 -0.86 16.98
C LEU A 230 22.01 -1.40 16.77
N ASP A 231 22.20 -2.17 15.70
CA ASP A 231 23.49 -2.65 15.21
C ASP A 231 24.31 -1.58 14.48
N GLY A 232 23.72 -0.39 14.25
CA GLY A 232 24.33 0.68 13.47
C GLY A 232 24.26 0.44 11.96
N GLU A 233 23.64 -0.66 11.51
CA GLU A 233 23.47 -0.94 10.08
C GLU A 233 22.16 -0.33 9.56
N ASN A 234 22.17 0.03 8.27
CA ASN A 234 20.98 0.59 7.63
C ASN A 234 20.08 -0.53 7.08
N HIS A 235 18.94 -0.74 7.73
CA HIS A 235 17.93 -1.72 7.35
C HIS A 235 16.91 -1.09 6.42
N ILE A 236 16.68 -1.72 5.26
CA ILE A 236 15.67 -1.27 4.30
C ILE A 236 14.53 -2.29 4.25
N ARG A 237 13.31 -1.78 4.46
CA ARG A 237 12.06 -2.53 4.38
C ARG A 237 11.19 -2.00 3.25
N VAL A 238 10.53 -2.91 2.54
CA VAL A 238 9.66 -2.56 1.39
C VAL A 238 8.25 -3.11 1.60
N GLY A 239 7.30 -2.21 1.84
CA GLY A 239 5.89 -2.53 1.89
C GLY A 239 5.20 -2.24 0.57
N LYS A 240 4.30 -3.11 0.11
CA LYS A 240 3.44 -2.87 -1.06
C LYS A 240 1.98 -2.96 -0.64
N LEU A 241 1.22 -1.88 -0.84
CA LEU A 241 -0.23 -1.84 -0.64
C LEU A 241 -0.94 -1.86 -1.98
N ASN A 242 -1.70 -2.94 -2.25
CA ASN A 242 -2.57 -3.05 -3.41
C ASN A 242 -4.01 -2.71 -3.01
N LEU A 243 -4.59 -1.70 -3.67
CA LEU A 243 -5.96 -1.25 -3.48
C LEU A 243 -6.75 -1.57 -4.75
N VAL A 244 -7.60 -2.59 -4.68
CA VAL A 244 -8.22 -3.22 -5.85
C VAL A 244 -9.73 -2.96 -5.87
N ASP A 245 -10.22 -2.32 -6.93
CA ASP A 245 -11.64 -2.19 -7.24
C ASP A 245 -11.98 -3.16 -8.38
N LEU A 246 -12.61 -4.28 -8.05
CA LEU A 246 -12.94 -5.32 -9.03
C LEU A 246 -14.13 -4.94 -9.91
N ALA A 247 -14.23 -5.57 -11.07
CA ALA A 247 -15.42 -5.54 -11.91
C ALA A 247 -16.65 -6.15 -11.18
N GLY A 248 -17.85 -5.90 -11.72
CA GLY A 248 -19.10 -6.46 -11.23
C GLY A 248 -19.11 -7.99 -11.27
N SER A 249 -19.58 -8.63 -10.19
CA SER A 249 -19.68 -10.09 -10.08
C SER A 249 -20.94 -10.69 -10.71
N GLU A 250 -21.83 -9.87 -11.27
CA GLU A 250 -23.10 -10.32 -11.83
C GLU A 250 -22.97 -11.28 -13.01
N ARG A 251 -23.95 -12.17 -13.14
CA ARG A 251 -24.02 -13.11 -14.25
C ARG A 251 -24.46 -12.43 -15.55
N GLN A 252 -23.87 -12.87 -16.66
CA GLN A 252 -24.18 -12.40 -18.02
C GLN A 252 -25.68 -12.38 -18.35
N ALA A 253 -26.44 -13.38 -17.87
CA ALA A 253 -27.88 -13.50 -18.13
C ALA A 253 -28.69 -12.27 -17.68
N LYS A 254 -28.23 -11.51 -16.68
CA LYS A 254 -28.89 -10.29 -16.20
C LYS A 254 -28.54 -9.03 -17.00
N THR A 255 -27.47 -9.07 -17.80
CA THR A 255 -26.96 -7.88 -18.50
C THR A 255 -27.63 -7.60 -19.84
N GLY A 256 -28.35 -8.58 -20.42
CA GLY A 256 -29.03 -8.44 -21.71
C GLY A 256 -28.10 -8.11 -22.90
N ALA A 257 -26.79 -8.32 -22.75
CA ALA A 257 -25.78 -7.93 -23.73
C ALA A 257 -25.83 -8.79 -25.01
N GLN A 258 -25.81 -8.15 -26.19
CA GLN A 258 -25.77 -8.80 -27.51
C GLN A 258 -24.49 -8.40 -28.28
N GLY A 259 -24.04 -9.24 -29.21
CA GLY A 259 -22.93 -8.92 -30.13
C GLY A 259 -21.55 -8.82 -29.46
N GLU A 260 -20.78 -7.77 -29.76
CA GLU A 260 -19.45 -7.55 -29.18
C GLU A 260 -19.46 -7.40 -27.65
N ARG A 261 -20.54 -6.82 -27.09
CA ARG A 261 -20.75 -6.74 -25.63
C ARG A 261 -20.86 -8.12 -24.98
N LEU A 262 -21.30 -9.14 -25.73
CA LEU A 262 -21.34 -10.52 -25.24
C LEU A 262 -19.94 -11.12 -25.14
N LYS A 263 -19.09 -10.92 -26.17
CA LYS A 263 -17.69 -11.37 -26.15
C LYS A 263 -16.90 -10.70 -25.02
N GLU A 264 -17.16 -9.41 -24.79
CA GLU A 264 -16.61 -8.63 -23.69
C GLU A 264 -17.06 -9.19 -22.32
N ALA A 265 -18.37 -9.38 -22.12
CA ALA A 265 -18.91 -9.94 -20.87
C ALA A 265 -18.38 -11.35 -20.56
N THR A 266 -18.04 -12.15 -21.58
CA THR A 266 -17.35 -13.44 -21.43
C THR A 266 -15.94 -13.27 -20.86
N LYS A 267 -15.17 -12.30 -21.35
CA LYS A 267 -13.80 -12.04 -20.86
C LYS A 267 -13.78 -11.42 -19.46
N ILE A 268 -14.75 -10.59 -19.11
CA ILE A 268 -14.83 -10.00 -17.75
C ILE A 268 -15.07 -11.10 -16.73
N ASN A 269 -16.03 -11.98 -17.02
CA ASN A 269 -16.32 -13.12 -16.16
C ASN A 269 -15.19 -14.13 -16.12
N LEU A 270 -14.31 -14.21 -17.12
CA LEU A 270 -13.13 -15.08 -17.08
C LEU A 270 -12.26 -14.76 -15.86
N SER A 271 -11.89 -13.49 -15.68
CA SER A 271 -11.04 -13.07 -14.56
C SER A 271 -11.66 -13.33 -13.18
N LEU A 272 -12.96 -13.04 -13.00
CA LEU A 272 -13.67 -13.30 -11.74
C LEU A 272 -13.95 -14.79 -11.51
N SER A 273 -14.17 -15.57 -12.57
CA SER A 273 -14.31 -17.03 -12.49
C SER A 273 -12.99 -17.68 -12.12
N ALA A 274 -11.88 -17.26 -12.74
CA ALA A 274 -10.54 -17.69 -12.38
C ALA A 274 -10.23 -17.38 -10.90
N LEU A 275 -10.58 -16.18 -10.43
CA LEU A 275 -10.48 -15.82 -9.01
C LEU A 275 -11.26 -16.80 -8.14
N GLY A 276 -12.49 -17.16 -8.54
CA GLY A 276 -13.31 -18.15 -7.82
C GLY A 276 -12.73 -19.56 -7.78
N ASN A 277 -12.11 -19.99 -8.88
CA ASN A 277 -11.41 -21.27 -8.96
C ASN A 277 -10.18 -21.28 -8.04
N VAL A 278 -9.41 -20.19 -8.01
CA VAL A 278 -8.26 -20.01 -7.11
C VAL A 278 -8.70 -20.11 -5.64
N ILE A 279 -9.74 -19.38 -5.25
CA ILE A 279 -10.26 -19.42 -3.87
C ILE A 279 -10.75 -20.82 -3.50
N SER A 280 -11.50 -21.47 -4.39
CA SER A 280 -12.01 -22.82 -4.11
C SER A 280 -10.85 -23.82 -3.96
N ALA A 281 -9.87 -23.78 -4.86
CA ALA A 281 -8.70 -24.64 -4.80
C ALA A 281 -7.85 -24.43 -3.52
N LEU A 282 -7.71 -23.18 -3.06
CA LEU A 282 -6.98 -22.85 -1.84
C LEU A 282 -7.66 -23.37 -0.56
N VAL A 283 -8.99 -23.37 -0.53
CA VAL A 283 -9.78 -23.75 0.65
C VAL A 283 -10.01 -25.27 0.71
N ASP A 284 -10.17 -25.92 -0.44
CA ASP A 284 -10.40 -27.37 -0.50
C ASP A 284 -9.22 -28.18 0.09
N GLY A 285 -8.01 -27.61 0.11
CA GLY A 285 -6.80 -28.20 0.72
C GLY A 285 -6.30 -29.50 0.05
N ARG A 286 -7.05 -30.03 -0.90
CA ARG A 286 -6.74 -31.23 -1.69
C ARG A 286 -6.03 -30.91 -3.00
N SER A 287 -6.13 -29.66 -3.46
CA SER A 287 -5.57 -29.22 -4.73
C SER A 287 -4.09 -28.91 -4.58
N THR A 288 -3.24 -29.73 -5.21
CA THR A 288 -1.78 -29.50 -5.24
C THR A 288 -1.40 -28.30 -6.13
N HIS A 289 -2.20 -28.04 -7.16
CA HIS A 289 -1.98 -26.95 -8.11
C HIS A 289 -3.09 -25.90 -8.00
N ILE A 290 -2.70 -24.64 -7.81
CA ILE A 290 -3.63 -23.50 -7.75
C ILE A 290 -3.58 -22.77 -9.10
N PRO A 291 -4.73 -22.56 -9.78
CA PRO A 291 -4.78 -22.07 -11.15
C PRO A 291 -4.61 -20.54 -11.27
N TYR A 292 -3.54 -19.96 -10.69
CA TYR A 292 -3.30 -18.51 -10.78
C TYR A 292 -3.14 -18.02 -12.21
N ARG A 293 -2.68 -18.89 -13.12
CA ARG A 293 -2.38 -18.54 -14.52
C ARG A 293 -3.62 -18.34 -15.40
N ASP A 294 -4.81 -18.72 -14.93
CA ASP A 294 -6.06 -18.67 -15.70
C ASP A 294 -6.52 -17.23 -15.99
N SER A 295 -6.01 -16.24 -15.25
CA SER A 295 -6.22 -14.81 -15.55
C SER A 295 -5.06 -13.93 -15.15
N LYS A 296 -4.91 -12.75 -15.78
CA LYS A 296 -3.93 -11.74 -15.36
C LYS A 296 -4.20 -11.23 -13.94
N LEU A 297 -5.47 -11.13 -13.57
CA LEU A 297 -5.89 -10.70 -12.22
C LEU A 297 -5.38 -11.66 -11.15
N THR A 298 -5.63 -12.97 -11.32
CA THR A 298 -5.19 -13.99 -10.35
C THR A 298 -3.68 -14.14 -10.29
N ARG A 299 -2.97 -13.90 -11.40
CA ARG A 299 -1.50 -13.82 -11.39
C ARG A 299 -1.00 -12.62 -10.58
N LEU A 300 -1.59 -11.44 -10.76
CA LEU A 300 -1.21 -10.25 -9.99
C LEU A 300 -1.53 -10.39 -8.50
N LEU A 301 -2.64 -11.05 -8.17
CA LEU A 301 -3.07 -11.28 -6.79
C LEU A 301 -2.54 -12.58 -6.18
N GLN A 302 -1.62 -13.27 -6.85
CA GLN A 302 -1.07 -14.55 -6.38
C GLN A 302 -0.48 -14.45 -4.97
N ASP A 303 0.24 -13.38 -4.67
CA ASP A 303 0.79 -13.17 -3.32
C ASP A 303 -0.30 -12.83 -2.29
N SER A 304 -1.40 -12.25 -2.75
CA SER A 304 -2.53 -11.83 -1.91
C SER A 304 -3.42 -12.99 -1.48
N LEU A 305 -3.43 -14.09 -2.23
CA LEU A 305 -4.29 -15.25 -2.01
C LEU A 305 -3.41 -16.48 -1.84
N GLY A 306 -3.14 -16.88 -0.59
CA GLY A 306 -2.28 -18.03 -0.27
C GLY A 306 -0.77 -17.75 -0.26
N GLY A 307 -0.35 -16.50 -0.50
CA GLY A 307 1.06 -16.11 -0.62
C GLY A 307 1.58 -15.21 0.50
N ASN A 308 2.59 -14.37 0.16
CA ASN A 308 3.26 -13.44 1.07
C ASN A 308 2.57 -12.06 1.09
N ALA A 309 1.36 -11.99 1.65
CA ALA A 309 0.68 -10.72 1.91
C ALA A 309 -0.39 -10.86 2.99
N LYS A 310 -0.68 -9.76 3.70
CA LYS A 310 -1.89 -9.60 4.50
C LYS A 310 -3.02 -9.14 3.59
N THR A 311 -4.19 -9.74 3.70
CA THR A 311 -5.26 -9.48 2.73
C THR A 311 -6.59 -9.25 3.42
N VAL A 312 -7.29 -8.21 2.99
CA VAL A 312 -8.67 -7.90 3.36
C VAL A 312 -9.55 -7.94 2.11
N MET A 313 -10.59 -8.75 2.16
CA MET A 313 -11.68 -8.76 1.19
C MET A 313 -12.87 -7.96 1.75
N VAL A 314 -13.39 -7.03 0.96
CA VAL A 314 -14.65 -6.35 1.25
C VAL A 314 -15.73 -6.86 0.31
N ALA A 315 -16.69 -7.61 0.83
CA ALA A 315 -17.84 -8.08 0.08
C ALA A 315 -18.97 -7.03 0.13
N ASN A 316 -19.26 -6.37 -0.99
CA ASN A 316 -20.27 -5.33 -1.08
C ASN A 316 -21.62 -5.90 -1.55
N LEU A 317 -22.68 -5.60 -0.80
CA LEU A 317 -24.03 -6.11 -1.03
C LEU A 317 -25.06 -4.98 -1.20
N GLY A 318 -26.10 -5.28 -1.97
CA GLY A 318 -27.32 -4.47 -2.06
C GLY A 318 -28.45 -5.11 -1.24
N PRO A 319 -29.25 -4.33 -0.52
CA PRO A 319 -30.30 -4.86 0.37
C PRO A 319 -31.58 -5.34 -0.35
N ALA A 320 -31.76 -5.02 -1.63
CA ALA A 320 -33.01 -5.21 -2.37
C ALA A 320 -33.29 -6.67 -2.77
N SER A 321 -34.57 -7.07 -2.73
CA SER A 321 -35.05 -8.41 -3.12
C SER A 321 -34.67 -8.82 -4.54
N TYR A 322 -34.61 -7.87 -5.47
CA TYR A 322 -34.17 -8.09 -6.85
C TYR A 322 -32.75 -8.66 -6.97
N ASN A 323 -31.89 -8.40 -5.98
CA ASN A 323 -30.48 -8.78 -5.97
C ASN A 323 -30.17 -9.98 -5.06
N VAL A 324 -31.16 -10.72 -4.56
CA VAL A 324 -30.97 -11.87 -3.65
C VAL A 324 -29.96 -12.89 -4.17
N GLU A 325 -30.10 -13.33 -5.42
CA GLU A 325 -29.26 -14.39 -5.98
C GLU A 325 -27.78 -13.98 -6.08
N GLU A 326 -27.53 -12.73 -6.46
CA GLU A 326 -26.18 -12.18 -6.56
C GLU A 326 -25.60 -11.96 -5.17
N SER A 327 -26.41 -11.47 -4.22
CA SER A 327 -26.01 -11.29 -2.83
C SER A 327 -25.60 -12.62 -2.17
N LEU A 328 -26.39 -13.69 -2.39
CA LEU A 328 -26.04 -15.04 -1.93
C LEU A 328 -24.77 -15.58 -2.60
N THR A 329 -24.54 -15.27 -3.88
CA THR A 329 -23.32 -15.66 -4.58
C THR A 329 -22.10 -14.96 -3.98
N THR A 330 -22.19 -13.65 -3.76
CA THR A 330 -21.15 -12.86 -3.10
C THR A 330 -20.86 -13.34 -1.68
N LEU A 331 -21.89 -13.63 -0.87
CA LEU A 331 -21.73 -14.13 0.50
C LEU A 331 -21.07 -15.51 0.55
N ARG A 332 -21.47 -16.44 -0.33
CA ARG A 332 -20.82 -17.76 -0.40
C ARG A 332 -19.36 -17.66 -0.80
N TYR A 333 -19.06 -16.76 -1.74
CA TYR A 333 -17.71 -16.50 -2.20
C TYR A 333 -16.83 -15.95 -1.07
N ALA A 334 -17.32 -14.93 -0.37
CA ALA A 334 -16.69 -14.34 0.80
C ALA A 334 -16.47 -15.36 1.92
N ASN A 335 -17.47 -16.21 2.18
CA ASN A 335 -17.39 -17.25 3.21
C ASN A 335 -16.36 -18.35 2.89
N ARG A 336 -16.05 -18.59 1.61
CA ARG A 336 -14.91 -19.44 1.25
C ARG A 336 -13.60 -18.69 1.47
N ALA A 337 -13.51 -17.45 0.99
CA ALA A 337 -12.30 -16.63 1.05
C ALA A 337 -11.72 -16.50 2.46
N LYS A 338 -12.57 -16.41 3.50
CA LYS A 338 -12.10 -16.28 4.91
C LYS A 338 -11.26 -17.46 5.40
N ASN A 339 -11.33 -18.61 4.73
CA ASN A 339 -10.58 -19.81 5.10
C ASN A 339 -9.22 -19.91 4.39
N ILE A 340 -8.89 -18.99 3.48
CA ILE A 340 -7.59 -18.93 2.82
C ILE A 340 -6.52 -18.56 3.85
N LYS A 341 -5.42 -19.30 3.87
CA LYS A 341 -4.27 -19.06 4.77
C LYS A 341 -3.10 -18.47 4.00
N ASN A 342 -2.73 -17.24 4.34
CA ASN A 342 -1.56 -16.54 3.85
C ASN A 342 -0.36 -16.73 4.79
N LYS A 343 0.84 -16.42 4.28
CA LYS A 343 2.11 -16.47 5.02
C LYS A 343 2.85 -15.13 4.88
N PRO A 344 2.29 -14.04 5.45
CA PRO A 344 2.89 -12.72 5.36
C PRO A 344 4.25 -12.68 6.08
N ARG A 345 5.20 -11.95 5.49
CA ARG A 345 6.56 -11.71 5.97
C ARG A 345 6.94 -10.27 5.68
N VAL A 346 7.80 -9.70 6.52
CA VAL A 346 8.43 -8.41 6.25
C VAL A 346 9.40 -8.58 5.09
N ASN A 347 9.33 -7.70 4.10
CA ASN A 347 10.28 -7.71 3.00
C ASN A 347 11.48 -6.82 3.35
N GLU A 348 12.50 -7.45 3.91
CA GLU A 348 13.83 -6.90 4.16
C GLU A 348 14.76 -7.40 3.05
N ASP A 349 14.58 -6.90 1.82
CA ASP A 349 15.58 -7.16 0.79
C ASP A 349 16.45 -5.93 0.65
N PRO A 350 17.75 -6.03 0.99
CA PRO A 350 18.65 -4.97 0.66
C PRO A 350 18.63 -4.78 -0.87
N LYS A 351 18.96 -5.78 -1.68
CA LYS A 351 19.63 -5.60 -2.97
C LYS A 351 18.87 -4.79 -4.03
N ASP A 352 17.54 -4.77 -3.98
CA ASP A 352 16.69 -4.16 -5.03
C ASP A 352 15.94 -2.89 -4.61
N ALA A 353 16.22 -2.34 -3.42
CA ALA A 353 15.53 -1.13 -2.95
C ALA A 353 16.04 0.14 -3.66
N LEU A 354 15.15 0.83 -4.38
CA LEU A 354 15.45 2.11 -5.05
C LEU A 354 15.88 3.19 -4.06
N LEU A 355 15.42 3.10 -2.81
CA LEU A 355 15.85 3.95 -1.71
C LEU A 355 17.36 3.85 -1.48
N ARG A 356 17.96 2.65 -1.60
CA ARG A 356 19.42 2.51 -1.53
C ARG A 356 20.09 3.13 -2.73
N GLU A 357 19.61 2.87 -3.94
CA GLU A 357 20.18 3.49 -5.16
C GLU A 357 20.18 5.02 -5.05
N PHE A 358 19.09 5.60 -4.51
CA PHE A 358 19.06 7.04 -4.22
C PHE A 358 20.06 7.45 -3.13
N GLN A 359 20.17 6.71 -2.03
CA GLN A 359 21.13 7.00 -0.96
C GLN A 359 22.58 6.91 -1.45
N GLU A 360 22.93 5.87 -2.21
CA GLU A 360 24.25 5.65 -2.81
C GLU A 360 24.59 6.73 -3.83
N GLU A 361 23.67 7.08 -4.72
CA GLU A 361 23.91 8.12 -5.71
C GLU A 361 23.99 9.50 -5.05
N ILE A 362 23.18 9.79 -4.01
CA ILE A 362 23.33 11.01 -3.20
C ILE A 362 24.71 11.05 -2.55
N ALA A 363 25.16 9.96 -1.93
CA ALA A 363 26.49 9.88 -1.31
C ALA A 363 27.61 10.08 -2.34
N ARG A 364 27.49 9.46 -3.52
CA ARG A 364 28.44 9.62 -4.62
C ARG A 364 28.51 11.05 -5.13
N LEU A 365 27.36 11.71 -5.35
CA LEU A 365 27.34 13.10 -5.81
C LEU A 365 27.86 14.07 -4.74
N LYS A 366 27.58 13.82 -3.46
CA LYS A 366 28.15 14.59 -2.33
C LYS A 366 29.68 14.44 -2.26
N ALA A 367 30.20 13.23 -2.37
CA ALA A 367 31.64 13.00 -2.42
C ALA A 367 32.31 13.68 -3.63
N GLN A 368 31.63 13.78 -4.77
CA GLN A 368 32.13 14.54 -5.93
C GLN A 368 32.14 16.06 -5.66
N LEU A 369 31.15 16.59 -4.94
CA LEU A 369 31.14 17.99 -4.49
C LEU A 369 32.30 18.24 -3.52
N GLU A 370 32.48 17.40 -2.50
CA GLU A 370 33.55 17.53 -1.51
C GLU A 370 34.94 17.50 -2.15
N LYS A 371 35.21 16.58 -3.09
CA LYS A 371 36.50 16.52 -3.80
C LYS A 371 36.81 17.83 -4.56
N ARG A 372 35.79 18.48 -5.12
CA ARG A 372 35.95 19.78 -5.81
C ARG A 372 36.17 20.93 -4.82
N VAL A 373 35.51 20.90 -3.66
CA VAL A 373 35.69 21.89 -2.58
C VAL A 373 37.06 21.74 -1.89
N VAL A 374 37.53 20.52 -1.63
CA VAL A 374 38.84 20.24 -1.02
C VAL A 374 39.99 20.61 -1.97
N GLY A 375 39.82 20.39 -3.29
CA GLY A 375 40.77 20.86 -4.31
C GLY A 375 40.92 22.39 -4.33
N LYS A 376 39.86 23.13 -4.00
CA LYS A 376 39.87 24.58 -3.77
C LYS A 376 40.65 24.97 -2.51
N ARG A 377 40.43 24.28 -1.39
CA ARG A 377 41.13 24.54 -0.11
C ARG A 377 42.65 24.30 -0.19
N HIS A 378 43.09 23.24 -0.88
CA HIS A 378 44.52 22.99 -1.12
C HIS A 378 45.21 24.10 -1.95
N ARG A 379 44.47 24.78 -2.84
CA ARG A 379 44.98 25.96 -3.57
C ARG A 379 45.06 27.23 -2.69
N ARG A 380 44.23 27.35 -1.63
CA ARG A 380 44.34 28.42 -0.61
C ARG A 380 45.58 28.22 0.28
N GLY A 381 45.85 26.99 0.73
CA GLY A 381 46.97 26.69 1.65
C GLY A 381 48.37 26.89 1.05
N ARG A 382 48.55 26.72 -0.25
CA ARG A 382 49.85 26.87 -0.93
C ARG A 382 50.29 28.32 -1.19
N ARG A 383 49.51 29.31 -0.74
CA ARG A 383 49.71 30.75 -1.00
C ARG A 383 50.13 31.58 0.23
N ARG A 384 50.66 30.96 1.29
CA ARG A 384 51.44 31.66 2.32
C ARG A 384 52.94 31.31 2.14
N PRO A 385 53.77 32.19 1.57
CA PRO A 385 55.21 32.09 1.72
C PRO A 385 55.70 32.91 2.91
N GLY A 386 56.48 32.27 3.80
CA GLY A 386 57.33 32.89 4.82
C GLY A 386 56.70 32.97 6.22
N VAL A 387 57.20 32.22 7.20
CA VAL A 387 58.34 32.56 8.07
C VAL A 387 58.86 31.25 8.70
N ASP A 388 60.19 31.10 8.75
CA ASP A 388 60.90 29.98 9.36
C ASP A 388 60.56 29.80 10.85
N GLY A 389 60.40 28.55 11.29
CA GLY A 389 60.29 28.21 12.71
C GLY A 389 60.00 26.73 12.94
N ALA A 390 61.01 25.99 13.38
CA ALA A 390 60.88 24.61 13.85
C ALA A 390 59.99 24.52 15.10
N GLY A 391 59.21 23.45 15.21
CA GLY A 391 58.46 23.10 16.42
C GLY A 391 57.55 21.87 16.20
N ASP A 392 57.70 20.90 17.09
CA ASP A 392 57.00 19.61 17.21
C ASP A 392 55.48 19.71 17.41
N ASP A 393 54.83 18.55 17.19
CA ASP A 393 53.61 18.00 17.81
C ASP A 393 52.29 18.80 17.81
N ASP A 394 51.24 18.23 17.21
CA ASP A 394 50.15 17.58 17.96
C ASP A 394 48.98 17.18 17.05
N GLU A 395 48.44 15.99 17.34
CA GLU A 395 47.09 15.56 16.95
C GLU A 395 46.05 16.56 17.48
N ASP A 396 45.03 16.89 16.70
CA ASP A 396 43.65 16.86 17.20
C ASP A 396 42.65 17.03 16.06
N GLY A 397 41.67 16.14 16.06
CA GLY A 397 40.47 16.25 15.24
C GLY A 397 39.56 17.32 15.82
N ASP A 398 39.00 18.15 14.94
CA ASP A 398 37.81 18.90 15.32
C ASP A 398 36.78 18.89 14.19
N SER A 399 35.63 18.35 14.56
CA SER A 399 34.38 18.29 13.81
C SER A 399 33.74 19.67 13.82
N PHE A 400 33.76 20.38 12.69
CA PHE A 400 33.01 21.62 12.53
C PHE A 400 31.87 21.43 11.53
N GLU A 401 30.68 21.12 12.06
CA GLU A 401 29.41 21.21 11.35
C GLU A 401 28.85 22.63 11.47
N GLY A 402 28.45 23.23 10.34
CA GLY A 402 27.46 24.31 10.32
C GLY A 402 27.94 25.64 9.72
N GLU A 403 27.23 26.08 8.67
CA GLU A 403 27.23 27.43 8.07
C GLU A 403 28.33 27.78 7.04
N GLU A 404 28.30 27.19 5.84
CA GLU A 404 29.21 27.59 4.73
C GLU A 404 28.51 27.85 3.36
N ASP A 405 27.18 28.03 3.28
CA ASP A 405 26.54 28.35 1.98
C ASP A 405 26.80 29.80 1.50
N GLY A 406 27.24 30.70 2.40
CA GLY A 406 27.58 32.10 2.10
C GLY A 406 28.97 32.31 1.51
N ASP A 407 29.98 31.61 2.05
CA ASP A 407 31.42 31.83 1.76
C ASP A 407 31.80 31.37 0.33
N ASP A 408 31.10 30.37 -0.20
CA ASP A 408 31.45 29.75 -1.48
C ASP A 408 31.05 30.60 -2.70
N LYS A 409 29.94 31.37 -2.60
CA LYS A 409 29.51 32.31 -3.64
C LYS A 409 30.42 33.53 -3.73
N ASP A 410 30.88 34.02 -2.58
CA ASP A 410 31.77 35.17 -2.50
C ASP A 410 33.15 34.82 -3.04
N TYR A 411 33.66 33.62 -2.77
CA TYR A 411 34.89 33.11 -3.38
C TYR A 411 34.87 33.13 -4.92
N TRP A 412 33.78 32.65 -5.55
CA TRP A 412 33.70 32.64 -7.02
C TRP A 412 33.65 34.05 -7.59
N ARG A 413 33.00 34.97 -6.89
CA ARG A 413 32.93 36.40 -7.26
C ARG A 413 34.30 37.05 -7.16
N GLU A 414 34.99 36.90 -6.03
CA GLU A 414 36.34 37.45 -5.79
C GLU A 414 37.36 36.93 -6.81
N GLN A 415 37.33 35.64 -7.12
CA GLN A 415 38.27 35.04 -8.08
C GLN A 415 38.02 35.50 -9.51
N GLN A 416 36.76 35.74 -9.87
CA GLN A 416 36.39 36.27 -11.17
C GLN A 416 36.82 37.75 -11.30
N GLU A 417 36.55 38.56 -10.28
CA GLU A 417 36.97 39.97 -10.20
C GLU A 417 38.50 40.12 -10.21
N LYS A 418 39.22 39.23 -9.52
CA LYS A 418 40.69 39.20 -9.52
C LYS A 418 41.27 38.90 -10.91
N LEU A 419 40.72 37.90 -11.61
CA LEU A 419 41.16 37.57 -12.97
C LEU A 419 40.85 38.68 -13.98
N GLU A 420 39.72 39.37 -13.81
CA GLU A 420 39.35 40.53 -14.63
C GLU A 420 40.28 41.73 -14.36
N THR A 421 40.61 41.99 -13.10
CA THR A 421 41.54 43.06 -12.70
C THR A 421 42.95 42.79 -13.23
N GLU A 422 43.44 41.56 -13.09
CA GLU A 422 44.74 41.14 -13.64
C GLU A 422 44.76 41.20 -15.19
N LYS A 423 43.66 40.82 -15.86
CA LYS A 423 43.52 40.97 -17.32
C LYS A 423 43.58 42.45 -17.73
N ARG A 424 42.90 43.33 -16.99
CA ARG A 424 42.89 44.78 -17.26
C ARG A 424 44.27 45.39 -17.09
N ALA A 425 44.99 45.04 -16.02
CA ALA A 425 46.36 45.49 -15.79
C ALA A 425 47.32 45.09 -16.93
N ILE A 426 47.20 43.87 -17.47
CA ILE A 426 48.00 43.41 -18.62
C ILE A 426 47.66 44.21 -19.90
N ILE A 427 46.39 44.59 -20.08
CA ILE A 427 45.93 45.39 -21.22
C ILE A 427 46.41 46.84 -21.12
N GLU A 428 46.53 47.39 -19.92
CA GLU A 428 46.96 48.77 -19.67
C GLU A 428 48.49 48.92 -19.59
N ASP A 429 49.23 47.82 -19.46
CA ASP A 429 50.69 47.85 -19.50
C ASP A 429 51.21 48.13 -20.94
N HIS A 430 51.86 49.28 -21.08
CA HIS A 430 52.45 49.78 -22.33
C HIS A 430 53.91 49.36 -22.52
N SER A 431 54.52 48.71 -21.52
CA SER A 431 55.93 48.26 -21.57
C SER A 431 56.11 46.87 -22.21
N LEU A 432 55.02 46.11 -22.38
CA LEU A 432 55.03 44.75 -22.93
C LEU A 432 54.95 44.73 -24.46
N VAL A 433 55.66 43.78 -25.07
CA VAL A 433 55.59 43.51 -26.51
C VAL A 433 54.20 43.00 -26.88
N ALA A 434 53.64 43.48 -28.00
CA ALA A 434 52.26 43.20 -28.41
C ALA A 434 51.91 41.70 -28.45
N ASP A 435 52.84 40.85 -28.90
CA ASP A 435 52.65 39.40 -28.98
C ASP A 435 52.61 38.71 -27.60
N GLU A 436 53.47 39.14 -26.66
CA GLU A 436 53.47 38.62 -25.28
C GLU A 436 52.20 39.03 -24.53
N LYS A 437 51.77 40.27 -24.73
CA LYS A 437 50.51 40.81 -24.18
C LYS A 437 49.31 40.00 -24.67
N GLN A 438 49.22 39.71 -25.97
CA GLN A 438 48.15 38.86 -26.52
C GLN A 438 48.17 37.45 -25.94
N LYS A 439 49.35 36.86 -25.74
CA LYS A 439 49.48 35.51 -25.14
C LYS A 439 48.97 35.48 -23.69
N LEU A 440 49.36 36.46 -22.87
CA LEU A 440 48.93 36.56 -21.48
C LEU A 440 47.42 36.81 -21.34
N VAL A 441 46.85 37.65 -22.20
CA VAL A 441 45.39 37.88 -22.24
C VAL A 441 44.63 36.59 -22.58
N ARG A 442 45.08 35.83 -23.58
CA ARG A 442 44.47 34.53 -23.94
C ARG A 442 44.56 33.52 -22.81
N GLU A 443 45.67 33.47 -22.07
CA GLU A 443 45.80 32.60 -20.90
C GLU A 443 44.83 32.98 -19.76
N LYS A 444 44.59 34.28 -19.53
CA LYS A 444 43.63 34.75 -18.53
C LYS A 444 42.19 34.46 -18.96
N GLU A 445 41.86 34.66 -20.24
CA GLU A 445 40.56 34.29 -20.81
C GLU A 445 40.28 32.81 -20.66
N LYS A 446 41.25 31.95 -21.01
CA LYS A 446 41.12 30.51 -20.82
C LYS A 446 40.88 30.13 -19.35
N LYS A 447 41.60 30.76 -18.41
CA LYS A 447 41.40 30.54 -16.96
C LYS A 447 40.01 31.00 -16.49
N MET A 448 39.48 32.12 -17.00
CA MET A 448 38.12 32.57 -16.69
C MET A 448 37.06 31.61 -17.23
N ASP A 449 37.22 31.12 -18.47
CA ASP A 449 36.32 30.12 -19.06
C ASP A 449 36.33 28.79 -18.29
N ASP A 450 37.52 28.32 -17.90
CA ASP A 450 37.67 27.11 -17.09
C ASP A 450 37.00 27.27 -15.72
N LEU A 451 37.17 28.43 -15.07
CA LEU A 451 36.53 28.77 -13.78
C LEU A 451 35.00 28.80 -13.91
N ARG A 452 34.48 29.36 -15.01
CA ARG A 452 33.04 29.42 -15.29
C ARG A 452 32.44 28.03 -15.49
N ARG A 453 33.10 27.17 -16.27
CA ARG A 453 32.68 25.77 -16.49
C ARG A 453 32.69 24.98 -15.18
N GLU A 454 33.68 25.20 -14.32
CA GLU A 454 33.76 24.54 -13.02
C GLU A 454 32.59 24.96 -12.10
N LYS A 455 32.27 26.26 -12.07
CA LYS A 455 31.10 26.80 -11.36
C LYS A 455 29.78 26.24 -11.88
N GLU A 456 29.54 26.28 -13.20
CA GLU A 456 28.34 25.73 -13.83
C GLU A 456 28.18 24.23 -13.52
N ALA A 457 29.28 23.47 -13.57
CA ALA A 457 29.27 22.04 -13.24
C ALA A 457 28.98 21.78 -11.75
N MET A 458 29.47 22.64 -10.86
CA MET A 458 29.18 22.55 -9.42
C MET A 458 27.72 22.89 -9.13
N GLU A 459 27.18 23.96 -9.72
CA GLU A 459 25.77 24.34 -9.59
C GLU A 459 24.83 23.25 -10.12
N MET A 460 25.16 22.65 -11.27
CA MET A 460 24.42 21.49 -11.80
C MET A 460 24.45 20.29 -10.85
N LEU A 461 25.61 19.99 -10.26
CA LEU A 461 25.77 18.87 -9.34
C LEU A 461 25.00 19.10 -8.03
N THR A 462 25.08 20.30 -7.46
CA THR A 462 24.30 20.70 -6.28
C THR A 462 22.80 20.67 -6.57
N ALA A 463 22.36 21.13 -7.74
CA ALA A 463 20.96 21.04 -8.14
C ALA A 463 20.49 19.58 -8.25
N LYS A 464 21.33 18.67 -8.77
CA LYS A 464 21.03 17.22 -8.81
C LYS A 464 20.92 16.61 -7.43
N VAL A 465 21.82 16.94 -6.49
CA VAL A 465 21.76 16.48 -5.10
C VAL A 465 20.46 16.95 -4.45
N LYS A 466 20.16 18.26 -4.50
CA LYS A 466 18.92 18.82 -3.95
C LYS A 466 17.68 18.19 -4.56
N ALA A 467 17.69 17.92 -5.87
CA ALA A 467 16.57 17.26 -6.55
C ALA A 467 16.36 15.81 -6.06
N MET A 468 17.43 15.03 -5.83
CA MET A 468 17.30 13.67 -5.30
C MET A 468 16.93 13.65 -3.82
N GLU A 469 17.54 14.49 -2.99
CA GLU A 469 17.18 14.63 -1.57
C GLU A 469 15.72 15.04 -1.41
N SER A 470 15.21 15.91 -2.28
CA SER A 470 13.81 16.32 -2.23
C SER A 470 12.83 15.16 -2.47
N LYS A 471 13.26 14.04 -3.07
CA LYS A 471 12.41 12.85 -3.29
C LYS A 471 12.31 11.97 -2.05
N LEU A 472 13.24 12.11 -1.11
CA LEU A 472 13.24 11.39 0.15
C LEU A 472 12.41 12.14 1.17
N LEU A 473 11.55 11.40 1.85
CA LEU A 473 10.75 11.91 2.96
C LEU A 473 11.49 11.60 4.25
N VAL A 474 11.74 12.62 5.04
CA VAL A 474 12.38 12.49 6.35
C VAL A 474 11.35 12.85 7.40
N GLY A 475 11.08 11.93 8.31
CA GLY A 475 10.15 12.17 9.40
C GLY A 475 10.65 13.24 10.39
N GLY A 476 9.72 13.89 11.10
CA GLY A 476 10.02 14.84 12.17
C GLY A 476 10.27 16.29 11.73
N LYS A 477 10.20 16.64 10.44
CA LYS A 477 10.58 17.98 9.95
C LYS A 477 9.55 19.11 10.13
N ASN A 478 8.27 18.82 10.43
CA ASN A 478 7.18 19.79 10.16
C ASN A 478 6.08 19.99 11.24
N ILE A 479 6.17 19.48 12.47
CA ILE A 479 5.04 19.58 13.41
C ILE A 479 5.49 19.97 14.82
N VAL A 480 4.77 20.92 15.43
CA VAL A 480 4.88 21.31 16.84
C VAL A 480 4.59 20.08 17.72
N ASP A 481 5.55 19.69 18.54
CA ASP A 481 5.55 18.44 19.33
C ASP A 481 4.23 18.18 20.08
N HIS A 482 3.59 19.23 20.60
CA HIS A 482 2.35 19.12 21.36
C HIS A 482 1.15 18.63 20.52
N THR A 483 1.02 19.08 19.27
CA THR A 483 -0.03 18.61 18.34
C THR A 483 0.18 17.15 17.95
N ASN A 484 1.44 16.72 17.82
CA ASN A 484 1.79 15.33 17.54
C ASN A 484 1.41 14.42 18.72
N GLU A 485 1.68 14.84 19.96
CA GLU A 485 1.31 14.10 21.16
C GLU A 485 -0.20 13.94 21.27
N GLN A 486 -0.97 15.02 21.12
CA GLN A 486 -2.44 14.96 21.19
C GLN A 486 -3.03 14.04 20.10
N GLN A 487 -2.53 14.12 18.86
CA GLN A 487 -2.98 13.25 17.78
C GLN A 487 -2.56 11.79 17.99
N LYS A 488 -1.37 11.55 18.54
CA LYS A 488 -0.89 10.20 18.91
C LYS A 488 -1.78 9.57 19.98
N ILE A 489 -2.17 10.34 21.00
CA ILE A 489 -3.11 9.89 22.04
C ILE A 489 -4.46 9.58 21.41
N LEU A 490 -4.98 10.44 20.53
CA LEU A 490 -6.26 10.22 19.85
C LEU A 490 -6.25 8.93 19.01
N GLU A 491 -5.16 8.69 18.29
CA GLU A 491 -4.97 7.49 17.47
C GLU A 491 -4.86 6.22 18.32
N GLN A 492 -4.11 6.27 19.42
CA GLN A 492 -4.05 5.16 20.39
C GLN A 492 -5.44 4.87 20.98
N LYS A 493 -6.19 5.90 21.36
CA LYS A 493 -7.56 5.75 21.86
C LYS A 493 -8.49 5.13 20.82
N ARG A 494 -8.36 5.52 19.55
CA ARG A 494 -9.14 4.90 18.45
C ARG A 494 -8.79 3.43 18.26
N GLN A 495 -7.51 3.07 18.31
CA GLN A 495 -7.06 1.68 18.23
C GLN A 495 -7.58 0.85 19.42
N GLU A 496 -7.49 1.38 20.65
CA GLU A 496 -8.03 0.74 21.85
C GLU A 496 -9.53 0.46 21.70
N ILE A 497 -10.31 1.46 21.24
CA ILE A 497 -11.76 1.32 21.03
C ILE A 497 -12.05 0.26 19.96
N ALA A 498 -11.31 0.26 18.85
CA ALA A 498 -11.50 -0.71 17.77
C ALA A 498 -11.17 -2.14 18.22
N GLU A 499 -10.09 -2.33 18.97
CA GLU A 499 -9.74 -3.65 19.54
C GLU A 499 -10.74 -4.12 20.58
N GLN A 500 -11.21 -3.23 21.46
CA GLN A 500 -12.21 -3.55 22.46
C GLN A 500 -13.50 -4.03 21.81
N LYS A 501 -13.99 -3.30 20.79
CA LYS A 501 -15.18 -3.71 20.01
C LYS A 501 -14.98 -5.06 19.34
N ARG A 502 -13.79 -5.34 18.80
CA ARG A 502 -13.50 -6.63 18.18
C ARG A 502 -13.53 -7.77 19.20
N ARG A 503 -12.88 -7.61 20.36
CA ARG A 503 -12.88 -8.62 21.43
C ARG A 503 -14.27 -8.86 21.99
N GLU A 504 -15.07 -7.81 22.15
CA GLU A 504 -16.46 -7.90 22.59
C GLU A 504 -17.29 -8.74 21.61
N ARG A 505 -17.12 -8.50 20.29
CA ARG A 505 -17.76 -9.30 19.23
C ARG A 505 -17.31 -10.76 19.26
N GLU A 506 -16.01 -11.03 19.37
CA GLU A 506 -15.46 -12.39 19.43
C GLU A 506 -16.03 -13.16 20.64
N MET A 507 -16.06 -12.54 21.82
CA MET A 507 -16.64 -13.14 23.03
C MET A 507 -18.14 -13.40 22.89
N GLN A 508 -18.90 -12.46 22.32
CA GLN A 508 -20.34 -12.62 22.13
C GLN A 508 -20.65 -13.76 21.16
N GLN A 509 -19.90 -13.87 20.06
CA GLN A 509 -20.04 -15.00 19.13
C GLN A 509 -19.76 -16.34 19.82
N GLU A 510 -18.76 -16.40 20.72
CA GLU A 510 -18.45 -17.62 21.46
C GLU A 510 -19.56 -17.99 22.46
N VAL A 511 -20.13 -17.00 23.15
CA VAL A 511 -21.27 -17.20 24.06
C VAL A 511 -22.47 -17.73 23.29
N ASP A 512 -22.84 -17.11 22.17
CA ASP A 512 -23.99 -17.51 21.38
C ASP A 512 -23.83 -18.92 20.80
N ASN A 513 -22.64 -19.26 20.29
CA ASN A 513 -22.34 -20.62 19.82
C ASN A 513 -22.47 -21.65 20.96
N ARG A 514 -22.00 -21.31 22.17
CA ARG A 514 -22.13 -22.20 23.34
C ARG A 514 -23.58 -22.33 23.79
N ASP A 515 -24.37 -21.28 23.69
CA ASP A 515 -25.80 -21.31 24.01
C ASP A 515 -26.56 -22.16 22.99
N GLU A 516 -26.26 -22.04 21.70
CA GLU A 516 -26.78 -22.94 20.64
C GLU A 516 -26.40 -24.40 20.89
N GLU A 517 -25.13 -24.70 21.14
CA GLU A 517 -24.69 -26.07 21.49
C GLU A 517 -25.41 -26.61 22.74
N THR A 518 -25.61 -25.76 23.75
CA THR A 518 -26.31 -26.14 24.98
C THR A 518 -27.80 -26.39 24.73
N LEU A 519 -28.44 -25.62 23.84
CA LEU A 519 -29.81 -25.82 23.42
C LEU A 519 -29.97 -27.11 22.60
N GLU A 520 -29.09 -27.35 21.64
CA GLU A 520 -29.06 -28.60 20.86
C GLU A 520 -28.85 -29.81 21.75
N LEU A 521 -27.91 -29.75 22.70
CA LEU A 521 -27.73 -30.79 23.71
C LEU A 521 -29.03 -31.04 24.50
N LYS A 522 -29.69 -29.98 24.97
CA LYS A 522 -30.97 -30.08 25.70
C LYS A 522 -32.10 -30.67 24.84
N GLU A 523 -32.18 -30.32 23.56
CA GLU A 523 -33.17 -30.90 22.63
C GLU A 523 -32.88 -32.38 22.32
N THR A 524 -31.60 -32.75 22.22
CA THR A 524 -31.18 -34.14 21.98
C THR A 524 -31.48 -35.04 23.19
N TYR A 525 -31.45 -34.48 24.41
CA TYR A 525 -31.89 -35.16 25.62
C TYR A 525 -33.34 -34.81 25.94
N SER A 526 -34.27 -35.45 25.23
CA SER A 526 -35.72 -35.27 25.42
C SER A 526 -36.24 -35.55 26.83
N SER A 527 -35.43 -36.17 27.71
CA SER A 527 -35.68 -36.25 29.15
C SER A 527 -34.38 -36.26 29.95
N LEU A 528 -34.40 -35.70 31.16
CA LEU A 528 -33.32 -35.84 32.16
C LEU A 528 -32.92 -37.31 32.37
N GLN A 529 -33.85 -38.26 32.18
CA GLN A 529 -33.58 -39.69 32.30
C GLN A 529 -32.61 -40.20 31.23
N GLN A 530 -32.73 -39.75 29.98
CA GLN A 530 -31.79 -40.10 28.90
C GLN A 530 -30.39 -39.51 29.13
N GLU A 531 -30.32 -38.28 29.64
CA GLU A 531 -29.04 -37.64 29.97
C GLU A 531 -28.33 -38.37 31.11
N VAL A 532 -29.07 -38.71 32.18
CA VAL A 532 -28.56 -39.50 33.31
C VAL A 532 -28.10 -40.89 32.85
N ASP A 533 -28.86 -41.60 32.00
CA ASP A 533 -28.48 -42.93 31.52
C ASP A 533 -27.20 -42.92 30.66
N ILE A 534 -27.03 -41.91 29.81
CA ILE A 534 -25.83 -41.78 28.97
C ILE A 534 -24.60 -41.38 29.80
N LYS A 535 -24.75 -40.43 30.74
CA LYS A 535 -23.67 -40.07 31.66
C LYS A 535 -23.30 -41.22 32.59
N THR A 536 -24.28 -41.99 33.08
CA THR A 536 -24.06 -43.18 33.90
C THR A 536 -23.35 -44.29 33.13
N LYS A 537 -23.70 -44.49 31.84
CA LYS A 537 -22.97 -45.42 30.96
C LYS A 537 -21.52 -44.98 30.71
N LYS A 538 -21.26 -43.68 30.52
CA LYS A 538 -19.90 -43.15 30.36
C LYS A 538 -19.07 -43.31 31.66
N LEU A 539 -19.66 -43.02 32.82
CA LEU A 539 -19.03 -43.21 34.13
C LEU A 539 -18.69 -44.68 34.41
N LYS A 540 -19.59 -45.62 34.08
CA LYS A 540 -19.32 -47.06 34.19
C LYS A 540 -18.16 -47.49 33.30
N LYS A 541 -18.06 -46.96 32.07
CA LYS A 541 -16.96 -47.24 31.14
C LYS A 541 -15.59 -46.76 31.65
N VAL A 542 -15.56 -45.60 32.30
CA VAL A 542 -14.34 -45.05 32.91
C VAL A 542 -13.93 -45.85 34.15
N ASN A 543 -14.89 -46.27 34.99
CA ASN A 543 -14.60 -47.10 36.16
C ASN A 543 -14.23 -48.55 35.81
N SER A 544 -14.69 -49.10 34.69
CA SER A 544 -14.32 -50.45 34.23
C SER A 544 -12.95 -50.52 33.54
N GLY A 545 -12.31 -49.38 33.25
CA GLY A 545 -10.97 -49.31 32.65
C GLY A 545 -9.82 -49.24 33.65
N GLY A 546 -10.10 -49.33 34.95
CA GLY A 546 -9.15 -49.11 36.04
C GLY A 546 -8.71 -50.36 36.82
N ASN A 547 -8.90 -51.58 36.30
CA ASN A 547 -8.26 -52.77 36.87
C ASN A 547 -6.97 -53.05 36.09
N LEU A 548 -5.87 -52.48 36.58
CA LEU A 548 -4.53 -52.99 36.29
C LEU A 548 -4.40 -54.36 36.95
N ASP A 549 -4.19 -55.38 36.11
CA ASP A 549 -3.62 -56.66 36.53
C ASP A 549 -2.29 -56.41 37.24
N VAL A 550 -2.29 -56.61 38.56
CA VAL A 550 -1.08 -56.85 39.35
C VAL A 550 -1.13 -58.32 39.73
N THR A 551 -0.49 -59.16 38.92
CA THR A 551 -0.09 -60.51 39.31
C THR A 551 1.40 -60.51 39.66
N PHE A 552 1.67 -61.07 40.83
CA PHE A 552 2.97 -61.23 41.48
C PHE A 552 3.98 -62.04 40.66
#